data_AF-A0A3D2F962-F1
#
_entry.id   AF-A0A3D2F962-F1
#
_cell.length_a   1.000
_cell.length_b   1.000
_cell.length_c   1.000
_cell.angle_alpha   90.00
_cell.angle_beta   90.00
_cell.angle_gamma   90.00
#
_symmetry.space_group_name_H-M   'P 1'
#
loop_
_entity.id
_entity.type
_entity.pdbx_description
1 polymer ?
#
loop_
_entity_poly.entity_id
_entity_poly.type
_entity_poly.pdbx_seq_one_letter_code
_entity_poly.pdbx_strand_id
1 'polypeptide(L)'
;MTIRLIMMASALGALAACQPALPESGAGAPGRGVGFDTSASARAQLDAPLMVQSQALPSSNQQNQAVQAVTSETAPVAATVSAQTNSVADDTLAALGTSGSGTSVESGRQVVNASPSNPAPVAVDNAGISDENDFGAVSGRQSIESDKARIAANRAQYAIVQPTALPSRAGGSQPNVVAYALETKHPLGTQVHRRRGFATAAKTQRNCAVYNSVDDAQLEFLTRGGPVKDRLALDPDGDGYACGWNPAKYRK
;
A
#
# COMPACT_ATOMS: atom_id res chain seq x y z
N MET A 1 14.31 81.39 23.99
CA MET A 1 13.46 80.20 24.19
C MET A 1 13.73 79.07 23.17
N THR A 2 14.59 79.29 22.17
CA THR A 2 14.87 78.35 21.07
C THR A 2 16.00 77.36 21.37
N ILE A 3 17.05 77.77 22.08
CA ILE A 3 18.21 76.91 22.41
C ILE A 3 17.87 75.77 23.38
N ARG A 4 16.96 75.99 24.34
CA ARG A 4 16.52 74.95 25.28
C ARG A 4 15.67 73.86 24.59
N LEU A 5 14.93 74.24 23.56
CA LEU A 5 14.09 73.31 22.79
C LEU A 5 14.93 72.41 21.88
N ILE A 6 16.02 72.96 21.32
CA ILE A 6 16.97 72.20 20.50
C ILE A 6 17.71 71.17 21.35
N MET A 7 18.20 71.55 22.53
CA MET A 7 18.89 70.61 23.44
C MET A 7 17.98 69.47 23.93
N MET A 8 16.69 69.74 24.17
CA MET A 8 15.74 68.70 24.59
C MET A 8 15.39 67.72 23.46
N ALA A 9 15.32 68.22 22.21
CA ALA A 9 15.12 67.37 21.03
C ALA A 9 16.34 66.47 20.73
N SER A 10 17.56 66.99 20.93
CA SER A 10 18.79 66.21 20.77
C SER A 10 18.91 65.08 21.80
N ALA A 11 18.48 65.30 23.03
CA ALA A 11 18.48 64.27 24.08
C ALA A 11 17.46 63.15 23.81
N LEU A 12 16.29 63.45 23.22
CA LEU A 12 15.30 62.44 22.82
C LEU A 12 15.76 61.61 21.61
N GLY A 13 16.55 62.19 20.69
CA GLY A 13 17.09 61.47 19.54
C GLY A 13 18.13 60.41 19.88
N ALA A 14 18.92 60.64 20.94
CA ALA A 14 19.97 59.71 21.36
C ALA A 14 19.43 58.41 22.00
N LEU A 15 18.21 58.40 22.55
CA LEU A 15 17.61 57.19 23.14
C LEU A 15 16.98 56.24 22.11
N ALA A 16 16.69 56.68 20.89
CA ALA A 16 16.08 55.83 19.85
C ALA A 16 17.08 54.97 19.06
N ALA A 17 18.39 55.21 19.22
CA ALA A 17 19.44 54.55 18.44
C ALA A 17 19.97 53.23 19.06
N CYS A 18 19.48 52.83 20.23
CA CYS A 18 19.90 51.60 20.93
C CYS A 18 18.81 50.50 20.98
N GLN A 19 17.91 50.43 20.00
CA GLN A 19 17.09 49.24 19.81
C GLN A 19 17.76 48.32 18.77
N PRO A 20 18.03 47.04 19.08
CA PRO A 20 18.51 46.10 18.07
C PRO A 20 17.46 45.99 16.97
N ALA A 21 17.89 45.97 15.71
CA ALA A 21 17.00 45.74 14.59
C ALA A 21 16.28 44.40 14.81
N LEU A 22 14.97 44.46 15.07
CA LEU A 22 14.11 43.29 15.05
C LEU A 22 14.26 42.67 13.66
N PRO A 23 14.64 41.38 13.53
CA PRO A 23 14.67 40.74 12.22
C PRO A 23 13.26 40.78 11.64
N GLU A 24 13.10 41.51 10.53
CA GLU A 24 11.91 41.60 9.67
C GLU A 24 11.45 40.20 9.26
N SER A 25 10.71 39.52 10.15
CA SER A 25 10.13 38.19 9.91
C SER A 25 8.68 38.29 9.43
N GLY A 26 8.27 39.46 8.92
CA GLY A 26 6.85 39.75 8.68
C GLY A 26 6.50 40.61 7.48
N ALA A 27 7.44 41.24 6.78
CA ALA A 27 7.14 42.07 5.60
C ALA A 27 7.39 41.33 4.28
N GLY A 28 6.81 40.15 4.14
CA GLY A 28 6.62 39.49 2.84
C GLY A 28 5.12 39.40 2.56
N ALA A 29 4.70 39.78 1.35
CA ALA A 29 3.35 39.70 0.80
C ALA A 29 2.41 38.62 1.40
N PRO A 30 1.08 38.85 1.45
CA PRO A 30 0.12 37.92 2.07
C PRO A 30 0.28 36.51 1.50
N GLY A 31 0.67 35.55 2.35
CA GLY A 31 0.78 34.13 1.99
C GLY A 31 2.09 33.41 2.35
N ARG A 32 3.07 34.04 3.00
CA ARG A 32 4.29 33.33 3.46
C ARG A 32 4.42 33.31 4.98
N GLY A 33 3.72 32.35 5.58
CA GLY A 33 3.95 31.92 6.96
C GLY A 33 5.14 30.98 7.09
N VAL A 34 5.66 30.89 8.31
CA VAL A 34 6.80 30.10 8.81
C VAL A 34 7.11 28.79 8.05
N GLY A 35 8.26 28.77 7.37
CA GLY A 35 9.07 27.55 7.22
C GLY A 35 8.63 26.49 6.20
N PHE A 36 7.67 26.73 5.32
CA PHE A 36 7.36 25.81 4.22
C PHE A 36 7.81 26.39 2.88
N ASP A 37 8.61 25.63 2.12
CA ASP A 37 9.11 26.02 0.81
C ASP A 37 7.99 25.95 -0.23
N THR A 38 7.17 27.00 -0.33
CA THR A 38 6.10 27.09 -1.34
C THR A 38 6.62 27.48 -2.74
N SER A 39 7.90 27.23 -3.02
CA SER A 39 8.54 27.61 -4.28
C SER A 39 8.00 26.77 -5.44
N ALA A 40 8.03 27.32 -6.66
CA ALA A 40 7.60 26.58 -7.86
C ALA A 40 8.43 25.29 -8.07
N SER A 41 9.69 25.30 -7.62
CA SER A 41 10.57 24.13 -7.62
C SER A 41 10.12 23.05 -6.64
N ALA A 42 9.64 23.41 -5.45
CA ALA A 42 9.12 22.46 -4.47
C ALA A 42 7.81 21.81 -4.96
N ARG A 43 6.94 22.61 -5.58
CA ARG A 43 5.72 22.11 -6.26
C ARG A 43 6.05 21.13 -7.39
N ALA A 44 7.05 21.45 -8.22
CA ALA A 44 7.47 20.56 -9.30
C ALA A 44 8.05 19.22 -8.81
N GLN A 45 8.64 19.17 -7.62
CA GLN A 45 9.14 17.93 -7.01
C GLN A 45 8.00 17.04 -6.48
N LEU A 46 6.92 17.64 -5.98
CA LEU A 46 5.72 16.93 -5.54
C LEU A 46 4.87 16.40 -6.71
N ASP A 47 4.83 17.16 -7.81
CA ASP A 47 4.11 16.78 -9.03
C ASP A 47 4.88 15.79 -9.93
N ALA A 48 6.11 15.43 -9.56
CA ALA A 48 6.90 14.45 -10.30
C ALA A 48 6.27 13.04 -10.18
N PRO A 49 6.12 12.28 -11.28
CA PRO A 49 5.53 10.95 -11.21
C PRO A 49 6.42 10.02 -10.39
N LEU A 50 5.92 9.57 -9.24
CA LEU A 50 6.52 8.49 -8.45
C LEU A 50 6.67 7.26 -9.34
N MET A 51 7.92 6.93 -9.69
CA MET A 51 8.22 5.65 -10.33
C MET A 51 8.12 4.56 -9.27
N VAL A 52 6.97 3.88 -9.21
CA VAL A 52 6.85 2.62 -8.48
C VAL A 52 7.73 1.60 -9.19
N GLN A 53 8.89 1.28 -8.61
CA GLN A 53 9.67 0.12 -9.02
C GLN A 53 8.90 -1.13 -8.56
N SER A 54 8.00 -1.62 -9.40
CA SER A 54 7.46 -2.96 -9.26
C SER A 54 8.53 -3.96 -9.66
N GLN A 55 9.33 -4.41 -8.70
CA GLN A 55 10.10 -5.64 -8.86
C GLN A 55 9.12 -6.81 -8.95
N ALA A 56 9.00 -7.37 -10.15
CA ALA A 56 8.27 -8.61 -10.37
C ALA A 56 9.04 -9.74 -9.68
N LEU A 57 8.44 -10.35 -8.66
CA LEU A 57 8.89 -11.66 -8.17
C LEU A 57 8.55 -12.73 -9.23
N PRO A 58 9.46 -13.67 -9.54
CA PRO A 58 9.18 -14.74 -10.48
C PRO A 58 8.05 -15.64 -9.93
N SER A 59 6.92 -15.67 -10.64
CA SER A 59 5.84 -16.63 -10.40
C SER A 59 6.21 -17.98 -11.02
N SER A 60 6.32 -19.02 -10.19
CA SER A 60 6.42 -20.41 -10.63
C SER A 60 5.04 -20.95 -11.03
N ASN A 61 4.63 -20.70 -12.26
CA ASN A 61 3.49 -21.39 -12.89
C ASN A 61 3.98 -22.04 -14.19
N GLN A 62 4.56 -23.23 -14.08
CA GLN A 62 4.76 -24.13 -15.21
C GLN A 62 3.70 -25.24 -15.13
N GLN A 63 2.69 -25.07 -15.97
CA GLN A 63 2.09 -26.10 -16.83
C GLN A 63 1.39 -27.31 -16.17
N ASN A 64 0.09 -27.14 -15.90
CA ASN A 64 -0.88 -28.21 -16.13
C ASN A 64 -1.31 -28.15 -17.61
N GLN A 65 -0.75 -29.01 -18.46
CA GLN A 65 -1.23 -29.24 -19.83
C GLN A 65 -2.11 -30.50 -19.87
N ALA A 66 -3.35 -30.27 -20.32
CA ALA A 66 -4.35 -31.17 -20.88
C ALA A 66 -4.19 -32.68 -20.70
N VAL A 67 -5.09 -33.27 -19.89
CA VAL A 67 -5.40 -34.70 -19.95
C VAL A 67 -6.31 -34.95 -21.15
N GLN A 68 -5.74 -35.43 -22.25
CA GLN A 68 -6.49 -36.14 -23.29
C GLN A 68 -6.79 -37.56 -22.80
N ALA A 69 -8.05 -37.95 -22.93
CA ALA A 69 -8.52 -39.30 -22.61
C ALA A 69 -7.85 -40.34 -23.53
N VAL A 70 -7.23 -41.36 -22.95
CA VAL A 70 -6.85 -42.59 -23.64
C VAL A 70 -7.27 -43.78 -22.81
N THR A 71 -8.03 -44.64 -23.45
CA THR A 71 -8.60 -45.90 -22.98
C THR A 71 -7.54 -46.96 -22.67
N SER A 72 -7.87 -47.81 -21.70
CA SER A 72 -7.33 -49.10 -21.29
C SER A 72 -6.28 -49.80 -22.18
N GLU A 73 -5.05 -49.93 -21.68
CA GLU A 73 -4.15 -51.08 -21.94
C GLU A 73 -3.15 -51.22 -20.77
N THR A 74 -3.38 -52.19 -19.87
CA THR A 74 -2.77 -52.28 -18.53
C THR A 74 -1.55 -53.20 -18.46
N ALA A 75 -0.78 -53.40 -19.53
CA ALA A 75 0.26 -54.45 -19.55
C ALA A 75 1.74 -53.99 -19.69
N PRO A 76 2.14 -52.93 -20.43
CA PRO A 76 3.57 -52.65 -20.60
C PRO A 76 4.16 -51.70 -19.53
N VAL A 77 3.33 -51.00 -18.75
CA VAL A 77 3.80 -49.96 -17.81
C VAL A 77 4.42 -50.56 -16.53
N ALA A 78 3.94 -51.72 -16.06
CA ALA A 78 4.46 -52.36 -14.85
C ALA A 78 5.89 -52.90 -15.01
N ALA A 79 6.26 -53.34 -16.23
CA ALA A 79 7.60 -53.84 -16.53
C ALA A 79 8.64 -52.70 -16.61
N THR A 80 8.27 -51.55 -17.16
CA THR A 80 9.15 -50.38 -17.23
C THR A 80 9.37 -49.73 -15.86
N VAL A 81 8.34 -49.64 -15.01
CA VAL A 81 8.48 -49.09 -13.65
C VAL A 81 9.40 -49.97 -12.79
N SER A 82 9.30 -51.30 -12.90
CA SER A 82 10.14 -52.23 -12.12
C SER A 82 11.62 -52.19 -12.53
N ALA A 83 11.90 -52.02 -13.84
CA ALA A 83 13.26 -51.87 -14.35
C ALA A 83 13.88 -50.51 -13.95
N GLN A 84 13.07 -49.45 -13.93
CA GLN A 84 13.51 -48.11 -13.52
C GLN A 84 13.77 -48.03 -12.01
N THR A 85 12.97 -48.69 -11.17
CA THR A 85 13.22 -48.73 -9.71
C THR A 85 14.48 -49.51 -9.37
N ASN A 86 14.81 -50.55 -10.12
CA ASN A 86 16.04 -51.32 -9.90
C ASN A 86 17.27 -50.52 -10.33
N SER A 87 17.21 -49.79 -11.46
CA SER A 87 18.35 -48.96 -11.90
C SER A 87 18.61 -47.80 -10.96
N VAL A 88 17.56 -47.17 -10.42
CA VAL A 88 17.73 -46.10 -9.42
C VAL A 88 18.26 -46.68 -8.11
N ALA A 89 17.78 -47.84 -7.66
CA ALA A 89 18.31 -48.50 -6.46
C ALA A 89 19.81 -48.84 -6.60
N ASP A 90 20.22 -49.38 -7.76
CA ASP A 90 21.62 -49.74 -8.04
C ASP A 90 22.53 -48.50 -8.18
N ASP A 91 22.08 -47.45 -8.89
CA ASP A 91 22.82 -46.19 -9.00
C ASP A 91 22.96 -45.49 -7.64
N THR A 92 21.93 -45.56 -6.79
CA THR A 92 21.99 -45.00 -5.45
C THR A 92 22.96 -45.79 -4.57
N LEU A 93 22.99 -47.12 -4.69
CA LEU A 93 23.92 -47.98 -3.95
C LEU A 93 25.38 -47.77 -4.37
N ALA A 94 25.61 -47.55 -5.67
CA ALA A 94 26.92 -47.24 -6.23
C ALA A 94 27.39 -45.82 -5.83
N ALA A 95 26.51 -44.83 -5.87
CA ALA A 95 26.81 -43.45 -5.46
C ALA A 95 27.07 -43.32 -3.95
N LEU A 96 26.43 -44.16 -3.13
CA LEU A 96 26.65 -44.21 -1.68
C LEU A 96 27.88 -45.06 -1.29
N GLY A 97 28.62 -45.63 -2.24
CA GLY A 97 29.85 -46.37 -1.98
C GLY A 97 29.70 -47.54 -1.00
N THR A 98 28.50 -48.10 -0.85
CA THR A 98 28.15 -49.05 0.22
C THR A 98 28.47 -50.50 -0.17
N SER A 99 29.65 -50.71 -0.76
CA SER A 99 30.25 -52.04 -0.86
C SER A 99 30.99 -52.34 0.45
N GLY A 100 30.23 -52.48 1.53
CA GLY A 100 30.79 -52.79 2.85
C GLY A 100 30.03 -52.09 3.96
N SER A 101 29.55 -52.88 4.91
CA SER A 101 28.91 -52.45 6.14
C SER A 101 29.60 -51.24 6.81
N GLY A 102 28.86 -50.14 6.93
CA GLY A 102 29.09 -49.14 7.97
C GLY A 102 29.30 -47.71 7.47
N THR A 103 28.30 -46.86 7.71
CA THR A 103 28.52 -45.42 7.91
C THR A 103 27.64 -44.94 9.06
N SER A 104 28.21 -44.97 10.27
CA SER A 104 27.77 -44.07 11.34
C SER A 104 28.22 -42.66 11.00
N VAL A 105 27.46 -41.66 11.45
CA VAL A 105 27.86 -40.24 11.39
C VAL A 105 28.88 -39.90 12.49
N GLU A 106 29.32 -40.89 13.28
CA GLU A 106 30.30 -40.76 14.37
C GLU A 106 31.28 -41.94 14.34
N SER A 107 32.57 -41.65 14.23
CA SER A 107 33.64 -42.66 14.13
C SER A 107 33.63 -43.59 15.36
N GLY A 108 33.37 -44.89 15.16
CA GLY A 108 33.51 -45.92 16.20
C GLY A 108 32.23 -46.49 16.82
N ARG A 109 31.03 -46.13 16.33
CA ARG A 109 29.77 -46.80 16.73
C ARG A 109 29.18 -47.60 15.57
N GLN A 110 28.92 -48.89 15.78
CA GLN A 110 28.21 -49.73 14.80
C GLN A 110 26.77 -49.25 14.66
N VAL A 111 26.33 -48.91 13.44
CA VAL A 111 24.94 -48.52 13.18
C VAL A 111 24.10 -49.78 13.12
N VAL A 112 23.14 -49.92 14.04
CA VAL A 112 22.09 -50.94 13.95
C VAL A 112 21.09 -50.50 12.89
N ASN A 113 20.95 -51.29 11.83
CA ASN A 113 19.96 -51.03 10.79
C ASN A 113 18.56 -51.42 11.28
N ALA A 114 17.53 -50.65 10.93
CA ALA A 114 16.17 -50.90 11.39
C ALA A 114 15.65 -52.22 10.79
N SER A 115 15.56 -53.26 11.62
CA SER A 115 15.04 -54.59 11.28
C SER A 115 13.90 -54.96 12.24
N PRO A 116 12.86 -55.68 11.79
CA PRO A 116 11.84 -56.25 12.68
C PRO A 116 12.40 -57.16 13.78
N SER A 117 13.63 -57.67 13.61
CA SER A 117 14.34 -58.48 14.60
C SER A 117 15.03 -57.66 15.69
N ASN A 118 15.14 -56.33 15.54
CA ASN A 118 15.71 -55.48 16.56
C ASN A 118 14.64 -55.10 17.60
N PRO A 119 15.01 -54.99 18.88
CA PRO A 119 14.12 -54.43 19.90
C PRO A 119 13.61 -53.05 19.46
N ALA A 120 12.33 -52.78 19.69
CA ALA A 120 11.77 -51.45 19.44
C ALA A 120 12.58 -50.40 20.22
N PRO A 121 12.87 -49.23 19.62
CA PRO A 121 13.51 -48.14 20.34
C PRO A 121 12.73 -47.83 21.62
N VAL A 122 13.42 -47.81 22.76
CA VAL A 122 12.80 -47.37 24.01
C VAL A 122 12.53 -45.88 23.87
N ALA A 123 11.26 -45.48 23.92
CA ALA A 123 10.89 -44.09 24.01
C ALA A 123 11.48 -43.53 25.32
N VAL A 124 12.62 -42.85 25.21
CA VAL A 124 13.14 -42.03 26.30
C VAL A 124 12.24 -40.82 26.41
N ASP A 125 11.32 -40.89 27.35
CA ASP A 125 10.48 -39.75 27.71
C ASP A 125 11.41 -38.69 28.29
N ASN A 126 11.71 -37.67 27.50
CA ASN A 126 12.53 -36.56 27.95
C ASN A 126 11.69 -35.82 29.00
N ALA A 127 12.01 -35.99 30.28
CA ALA A 127 11.29 -35.41 31.43
C ALA A 127 11.26 -33.85 31.48
N GLY A 128 11.54 -33.18 30.36
CA GLY A 128 11.39 -31.74 30.16
C GLY A 128 10.94 -31.33 28.75
N ILE A 129 10.58 -32.28 27.88
CA ILE A 129 9.91 -32.00 26.60
C ILE A 129 8.44 -32.32 26.77
N SER A 130 7.61 -31.39 26.32
CA SER A 130 6.17 -31.46 26.40
C SER A 130 5.62 -32.77 25.78
N ASP A 131 4.63 -33.36 26.45
CA ASP A 131 4.08 -34.70 26.18
C ASP A 131 2.86 -34.66 25.23
N GLU A 132 2.73 -33.62 24.40
CA GLU A 132 1.62 -33.48 23.44
C GLU A 132 1.73 -34.44 22.24
N ASN A 133 2.89 -35.10 22.06
CA ASN A 133 3.06 -36.17 21.08
C ASN A 133 2.80 -37.57 21.66
N ASP A 134 2.56 -37.71 22.96
CA ASP A 134 2.14 -38.98 23.57
C ASP A 134 0.61 -39.10 23.56
N PHE A 135 0.10 -40.02 22.74
CA PHE A 135 -1.33 -40.30 22.61
C PHE A 135 -1.98 -40.77 23.92
N GLY A 136 -1.24 -41.44 24.81
CA GLY A 136 -1.72 -41.85 26.13
C GLY A 136 -1.90 -40.66 27.06
N ALA A 137 -0.87 -39.81 27.15
CA ALA A 137 -0.91 -38.60 27.96
C ALA A 137 -1.97 -37.59 27.45
N VAL A 138 -2.14 -37.46 26.13
CA VAL A 138 -3.16 -36.58 25.54
C VAL A 138 -4.56 -37.15 25.74
N SER A 139 -4.81 -38.45 25.49
CA SER A 139 -6.14 -39.05 25.66
C SER A 139 -6.63 -39.05 27.11
N GLY A 140 -5.72 -39.08 28.09
CA GLY A 140 -6.04 -38.91 29.51
C GLY A 140 -6.43 -37.47 29.91
N ARG A 141 -5.98 -36.45 29.18
CA ARG A 141 -6.19 -35.02 29.49
C ARG A 141 -7.25 -34.35 28.61
N GLN A 142 -7.39 -34.81 27.38
CA GLN A 142 -8.31 -34.32 26.35
C GLN A 142 -9.28 -35.42 25.98
N SER A 143 -10.47 -35.41 26.59
CA SER A 143 -11.58 -36.28 26.20
C SER A 143 -12.42 -35.65 25.08
N ILE A 144 -13.21 -36.48 24.40
CA ILE A 144 -14.16 -36.04 23.35
C ILE A 144 -15.19 -35.07 23.94
N GLU A 145 -15.63 -35.32 25.18
CA GLU A 145 -16.58 -34.48 25.90
C GLU A 145 -16.00 -33.10 26.21
N SER A 146 -14.73 -33.05 26.63
CA SER A 146 -13.99 -31.81 26.89
C SER A 146 -13.88 -30.97 25.62
N ASP A 147 -13.50 -31.58 24.50
CA ASP A 147 -13.37 -30.86 23.24
C ASP A 147 -14.74 -30.38 22.71
N LYS A 148 -15.79 -31.20 22.84
CA LYS A 148 -17.17 -30.81 22.54
C LYS A 148 -17.60 -29.59 23.36
N ALA A 149 -17.31 -29.57 24.66
CA ALA A 149 -17.64 -28.44 25.53
C ALA A 149 -16.89 -27.16 25.12
N ARG A 150 -15.61 -27.28 24.76
CA ARG A 150 -14.80 -26.16 24.27
C ARG A 150 -15.30 -25.62 22.94
N ILE A 151 -15.65 -26.50 21.99
CA ILE A 151 -16.26 -26.10 20.72
C ILE A 151 -17.60 -25.39 20.97
N ALA A 152 -18.43 -25.91 21.88
CA ALA A 152 -19.70 -25.27 22.22
C ALA A 152 -19.49 -23.88 22.83
N ALA A 153 -18.54 -23.73 23.75
CA ALA A 153 -18.18 -22.43 24.33
C ALA A 153 -17.68 -21.44 23.27
N ASN A 154 -16.79 -21.87 22.37
CA ASN A 154 -16.30 -21.05 21.27
C ASN A 154 -17.41 -20.64 20.32
N ARG A 155 -18.33 -21.56 19.99
CA ARG A 155 -19.49 -21.26 19.13
C ARG A 155 -20.48 -20.32 19.80
N ALA A 156 -20.65 -20.39 21.12
CA ALA A 156 -21.52 -19.46 21.86
C ALA A 156 -20.96 -18.03 21.90
N GLN A 157 -19.63 -17.88 21.78
CA GLN A 157 -18.97 -16.57 21.73
C GLN A 157 -18.77 -16.04 20.31
N TYR A 158 -18.95 -16.89 19.29
CA TYR A 158 -18.74 -16.52 17.91
C TYR A 158 -19.89 -15.65 17.39
N ALA A 159 -19.59 -14.38 17.12
CA ALA A 159 -20.49 -13.43 16.48
C ALA A 159 -19.98 -13.08 15.08
N ILE A 160 -20.82 -13.28 14.06
CA ILE A 160 -20.56 -12.79 12.71
C ILE A 160 -21.11 -11.37 12.61
N VAL A 161 -20.22 -10.38 12.51
CA VAL A 161 -20.64 -9.00 12.20
C VAL A 161 -20.82 -8.91 10.69
N GLN A 162 -22.05 -8.68 10.26
CA GLN A 162 -22.33 -8.50 8.83
C GLN A 162 -21.83 -7.13 8.35
N PRO A 163 -21.21 -7.05 7.16
CA PRO A 163 -20.84 -5.77 6.56
C PRO A 163 -22.08 -4.89 6.43
N THR A 164 -22.10 -3.78 7.16
CA THR A 164 -23.16 -2.77 7.02
C THR A 164 -22.69 -1.74 5.99
N ALA A 165 -23.57 -1.38 5.05
CA ALA A 165 -23.27 -0.33 4.09
C ALA A 165 -22.96 0.98 4.82
N LEU A 166 -21.89 1.66 4.42
CA LEU A 166 -21.56 2.98 4.93
C LEU A 166 -22.73 3.93 4.68
N PRO A 167 -23.11 4.78 5.65
CA PRO A 167 -24.16 5.77 5.42
C PRO A 167 -23.75 6.66 4.26
N SER A 168 -24.67 6.91 3.33
CA SER A 168 -24.48 7.98 2.35
C SER A 168 -24.33 9.29 3.11
N ARG A 169 -23.40 10.15 2.68
CA ARG A 169 -23.15 11.44 3.33
C ARG A 169 -24.45 12.27 3.33
N ALA A 170 -25.13 12.29 4.47
CA ALA A 170 -26.29 13.13 4.69
C ALA A 170 -25.78 14.55 4.98
N GLY A 171 -25.84 15.42 3.96
CA GLY A 171 -25.52 16.83 4.12
C GLY A 171 -24.29 17.27 3.34
N GLY A 172 -24.56 18.13 2.37
CA GLY A 172 -23.55 18.85 1.62
C GLY A 172 -23.99 18.99 0.17
N SER A 173 -24.83 19.98 -0.12
CA SER A 173 -25.05 20.52 -1.48
C SER A 173 -23.77 21.12 -2.10
N GLN A 174 -22.60 20.82 -1.52
CA GLN A 174 -21.30 21.24 -1.98
C GLN A 174 -20.84 20.24 -3.04
N PRO A 175 -20.50 20.69 -4.25
CA PRO A 175 -19.98 19.83 -5.30
C PRO A 175 -18.76 19.03 -4.83
N ASN A 176 -18.59 17.83 -5.38
CA ASN A 176 -17.42 17.00 -5.11
C ASN A 176 -16.59 16.88 -6.41
N VAL A 177 -15.34 17.33 -6.35
CA VAL A 177 -14.42 17.32 -7.50
C VAL A 177 -14.13 15.89 -8.01
N VAL A 178 -14.07 14.90 -7.12
CA VAL A 178 -13.86 13.49 -7.48
C VAL A 178 -15.11 12.92 -8.14
N ALA A 179 -16.29 13.22 -7.60
CA ALA A 179 -17.55 12.79 -8.22
C ALA A 179 -17.69 13.38 -9.64
N TYR A 180 -17.36 14.67 -9.79
CA TYR A 180 -17.33 15.33 -11.10
C TYR A 180 -16.29 14.71 -12.05
N ALA A 181 -15.12 14.33 -11.55
CA ALA A 181 -14.11 13.63 -12.35
C ALA A 181 -14.63 12.30 -12.90
N LEU A 182 -15.36 11.54 -12.08
CA LEU A 182 -15.92 10.23 -12.45
C LEU A 182 -17.13 10.35 -13.38
N GLU A 183 -17.92 11.42 -13.27
CA GLU A 183 -19.07 11.70 -14.14
C GLU A 183 -18.64 12.16 -15.54
N THR A 184 -17.62 13.00 -15.62
CA THR A 184 -17.09 13.53 -16.88
C THR A 184 -16.25 12.49 -17.62
N LYS A 185 -16.31 12.46 -18.96
CA LYS A 185 -15.64 11.42 -19.79
C LYS A 185 -14.65 11.96 -20.82
N HIS A 186 -14.72 13.25 -21.13
CA HIS A 186 -13.86 13.88 -22.11
C HIS A 186 -12.46 14.17 -21.53
N PRO A 187 -11.41 14.18 -22.36
CA PRO A 187 -10.07 14.55 -21.93
C PRO A 187 -9.94 16.06 -21.72
N LEU A 188 -8.85 16.46 -21.05
CA LEU A 188 -8.45 17.86 -20.88
C LEU A 188 -8.39 18.60 -22.22
N GLY A 189 -8.78 19.88 -22.23
CA GLY A 189 -8.80 20.75 -23.40
C GLY A 189 -9.94 20.48 -24.39
N THR A 190 -10.80 19.48 -24.14
CA THR A 190 -11.97 19.24 -24.98
C THR A 190 -13.06 20.23 -24.65
N GLN A 191 -13.28 21.21 -25.51
CA GLN A 191 -14.33 22.20 -25.31
C GLN A 191 -15.73 21.55 -25.33
N VAL A 192 -16.38 21.49 -24.16
CA VAL A 192 -17.77 21.02 -23.99
C VAL A 192 -18.72 22.19 -23.78
N HIS A 193 -18.21 23.30 -23.25
CA HIS A 193 -18.99 24.49 -22.94
C HIS A 193 -18.54 25.69 -23.79
N ARG A 194 -19.49 26.30 -24.47
CA ARG A 194 -19.21 27.49 -25.30
C ARG A 194 -18.97 28.71 -24.41
N ARG A 195 -17.77 29.26 -24.43
CA ARG A 195 -17.42 30.51 -23.74
C ARG A 195 -17.67 31.69 -24.69
N ARG A 196 -18.57 32.59 -24.29
CA ARG A 196 -18.93 33.80 -25.07
C ARG A 196 -18.22 35.07 -24.58
N GLY A 197 -17.33 34.96 -23.59
CA GLY A 197 -16.61 36.07 -23.00
C GLY A 197 -15.15 36.12 -23.41
N PHE A 198 -14.58 37.32 -23.51
CA PHE A 198 -13.16 37.55 -23.74
C PHE A 198 -12.37 37.41 -22.42
N ALA A 199 -12.26 36.19 -21.89
CA ALA A 199 -11.29 35.89 -20.85
C ALA A 199 -9.90 35.79 -21.50
N THR A 200 -9.00 36.71 -21.19
CA THR A 200 -7.60 36.61 -21.63
C THR A 200 -6.85 35.60 -20.78
N ALA A 201 -5.83 34.94 -21.34
CA ALA A 201 -4.96 34.05 -20.58
C ALA A 201 -4.39 34.71 -19.32
N ALA A 202 -4.00 35.99 -19.41
CA ALA A 202 -3.51 36.78 -18.28
C ALA A 202 -4.58 37.03 -17.19
N LYS A 203 -5.87 37.08 -17.54
CA LYS A 203 -6.97 37.18 -16.56
C LYS A 203 -7.15 35.84 -15.85
N THR A 204 -7.24 34.75 -16.61
CA THR A 204 -7.38 33.40 -16.04
C THR A 204 -6.22 33.07 -15.12
N GLN A 205 -4.98 33.34 -15.53
CA GLN A 205 -3.80 33.10 -14.70
C GLN A 205 -3.85 33.85 -13.36
N ARG A 206 -4.26 35.13 -13.35
CA ARG A 206 -4.43 35.89 -12.10
C ARG A 206 -5.54 35.33 -11.22
N ASN A 207 -6.66 34.93 -11.82
CA ASN A 207 -7.79 34.38 -11.06
C ASN A 207 -7.46 32.99 -10.48
N CYS A 208 -6.72 32.17 -11.22
CA CYS A 208 -6.25 30.87 -10.75
C CYS A 208 -5.21 30.98 -9.63
N ALA A 209 -4.37 32.02 -9.65
CA ALA A 209 -3.35 32.26 -8.62
C ALA A 209 -3.92 32.58 -7.23
N VAL A 210 -5.22 32.82 -7.10
CA VAL A 210 -5.90 33.05 -5.81
C VAL A 210 -6.05 31.76 -5.00
N TYR A 211 -6.06 30.61 -5.67
CA TYR A 211 -6.28 29.31 -5.03
C TYR A 211 -4.96 28.64 -4.65
N ASN A 212 -4.96 27.91 -3.52
CA ASN A 212 -3.78 27.20 -3.03
C ASN A 212 -3.47 25.94 -3.87
N SER A 213 -4.51 25.33 -4.43
CA SER A 213 -4.43 24.15 -5.28
C SER A 213 -5.40 24.23 -6.46
N VAL A 214 -5.16 23.41 -7.49
CA VAL A 214 -6.09 23.26 -8.63
C VAL A 214 -7.40 22.59 -8.22
N ASP A 215 -7.38 21.76 -7.17
CA ASP A 215 -8.58 21.10 -6.65
C ASP A 215 -9.50 22.13 -5.95
N ASP A 216 -8.94 23.09 -5.22
CA ASP A 216 -9.69 24.20 -4.61
C ASP A 216 -10.34 25.08 -5.69
N ALA A 217 -9.59 25.37 -6.76
CA ALA A 217 -10.11 26.13 -7.90
C ALA A 217 -11.26 25.40 -8.58
N GLN A 218 -11.15 24.08 -8.78
CA GLN A 218 -12.22 23.26 -9.35
C GLN A 218 -13.44 23.21 -8.44
N LEU A 219 -13.24 23.04 -7.12
CA LEU A 219 -14.33 23.02 -6.16
C LEU A 219 -15.11 24.35 -6.18
N GLU A 220 -14.40 25.48 -6.16
CA GLU A 220 -15.04 26.80 -6.21
C GLU A 220 -15.74 27.05 -7.55
N PHE A 221 -15.13 26.61 -8.65
CA PHE A 221 -15.72 26.65 -9.99
C PHE A 221 -17.07 25.92 -10.04
N LEU A 222 -17.12 24.68 -9.55
CA LEU A 222 -18.36 23.90 -9.48
C LEU A 222 -19.37 24.56 -8.54
N THR A 223 -18.91 25.07 -7.39
CA THR A 223 -19.78 25.74 -6.39
C THR A 223 -20.46 26.98 -6.96
N ARG A 224 -19.79 27.70 -7.86
CA ARG A 224 -20.33 28.90 -8.53
C ARG A 224 -21.17 28.62 -9.79
N GLY A 225 -21.40 27.34 -10.10
CA GLY A 225 -22.22 26.91 -11.23
C GLY A 225 -21.42 26.65 -12.52
N GLY A 226 -20.09 26.56 -12.44
CA GLY A 226 -19.31 25.87 -13.47
C GLY A 226 -19.78 24.41 -13.58
N PRO A 227 -19.77 23.79 -14.77
CA PRO A 227 -19.16 24.25 -16.02
C PRO A 227 -20.06 25.09 -16.94
N VAL A 228 -21.34 25.23 -16.58
CA VAL A 228 -22.33 26.01 -17.34
C VAL A 228 -22.07 27.51 -17.24
N LYS A 229 -21.76 28.01 -16.03
CA LYS A 229 -21.50 29.43 -15.76
C LYS A 229 -20.12 29.62 -15.14
N ASP A 230 -19.15 29.97 -15.98
CA ASP A 230 -17.82 30.38 -15.53
C ASP A 230 -17.81 31.87 -15.14
N ARG A 231 -18.25 32.17 -13.91
CA ARG A 231 -18.30 33.55 -13.38
C ARG A 231 -16.93 34.13 -13.08
N LEU A 232 -15.94 33.27 -12.88
CA LEU A 232 -14.60 33.65 -12.44
C LEU A 232 -13.56 33.54 -13.57
N ALA A 233 -13.96 33.20 -14.80
CA ALA A 233 -13.05 33.04 -15.93
C ALA A 233 -11.91 32.04 -15.64
N LEU A 234 -12.23 30.95 -14.92
CA LEU A 234 -11.28 29.92 -14.53
C LEU A 234 -11.09 28.84 -15.60
N ASP A 235 -12.03 28.71 -16.53
CA ASP A 235 -12.06 27.70 -17.61
C ASP A 235 -12.36 28.42 -18.96
N PRO A 236 -11.35 29.11 -19.53
CA PRO A 236 -11.51 29.91 -20.75
C PRO A 236 -11.65 29.05 -22.02
N ASP A 237 -11.14 27.84 -22.02
CA ASP A 237 -11.24 26.83 -23.09
C ASP A 237 -12.59 26.08 -23.05
N GLY A 238 -13.29 26.12 -21.92
CA GLY A 238 -14.63 25.58 -21.78
C GLY A 238 -14.67 24.06 -21.72
N ASP A 239 -13.60 23.43 -21.25
CA ASP A 239 -13.54 21.99 -21.07
C ASP A 239 -14.17 21.54 -19.74
N GLY A 240 -14.63 22.47 -18.90
CA GLY A 240 -15.23 22.20 -17.61
C GLY A 240 -14.20 21.89 -16.51
N TYR A 241 -12.91 22.15 -16.76
CA TYR A 241 -11.80 21.90 -15.86
C TYR A 241 -11.04 23.19 -15.55
N ALA A 242 -11.39 23.81 -14.42
CA ALA A 242 -10.85 25.08 -13.99
C ALA A 242 -9.34 25.02 -13.75
N CYS A 243 -8.62 26.05 -14.20
CA CYS A 243 -7.22 26.27 -13.89
C CYS A 243 -6.29 25.09 -14.26
N GLY A 244 -6.65 24.31 -15.30
CA GLY A 244 -5.89 23.15 -15.73
C GLY A 244 -6.06 21.91 -14.84
N TRP A 245 -7.11 21.87 -14.01
CA TRP A 245 -7.42 20.72 -13.16
C TRP A 245 -7.57 19.43 -13.97
N ASN A 246 -6.78 18.40 -13.65
CA ASN A 246 -6.78 17.15 -14.40
C ASN A 246 -7.71 16.10 -13.76
N PRO A 247 -8.81 15.68 -14.43
CA PRO A 247 -9.70 14.63 -13.90
C PRO A 247 -9.11 13.22 -14.03
N ALA A 248 -8.13 13.00 -14.92
CA ALA A 248 -7.59 11.67 -15.19
C ALA A 248 -6.93 11.04 -13.95
N LYS A 249 -6.52 11.85 -12.96
CA LYS A 249 -5.96 11.36 -11.70
C LYS A 249 -6.95 10.58 -10.84
N TYR A 250 -8.26 10.75 -11.06
CA TYR A 250 -9.32 10.10 -10.29
C TYR A 250 -10.06 8.98 -11.04
N ARG A 251 -9.77 8.78 -12.34
CA ARG A 251 -10.48 7.81 -13.20
C ARG A 251 -9.77 6.45 -13.32
N LYS A 252 -8.82 6.16 -12.44
CA LYS A 252 -7.99 4.94 -12.50
C LYS A 252 -8.56 3.81 -11.68
#